data_AF-A0A7X1C9V4-F1
#
_entry.id   AF-A0A7X1C9V4-F1
#
_cell.length_a   1.000
_cell.length_b   1.000
_cell.length_c   1.000
_cell.angle_alpha   90.00
_cell.angle_beta   90.00
_cell.angle_gamma   90.00
#
_symmetry.space_group_name_H-M   'P 1'
#
loop_
_entity.id
_entity.type
_entity.pdbx_description
1 polymer ?
#
loop_
_entity_poly.entity_id
_entity_poly.type
_entity_poly.pdbx_seq_one_letter_code
_entity_poly.pdbx_strand_id
1 'polypeptide(L)'
;MEKSGFVADPIYGEIKNEIMTNTLENGEKVNIDDIMKRFQVSKQVAFGALHCLHKSGMICEENGGKSFSVTTKNETEHREKSRLKLAFFHLNYAVQKLQDKDAEICATCLRRELIYIKLAVADQDADVFISHVKNFYACMIHYTEMPTMERNIDTFTVLLQKMKENNEKLFFDEFKMDITKSLEELVTHLEAKEFEACHLVIQKFYDKNISILFS
;
A
#
# COMPACT_ATOMS: atom_id res chain seq x y z
N MET A 1 30.42 0.44 -11.73
CA MET A 1 29.07 -0.06 -11.37
C MET A 1 28.99 -0.06 -9.86
N GLU A 2 28.48 1.02 -9.27
CA GLU A 2 28.50 1.20 -7.81
C GLU A 2 27.30 0.57 -7.12
N LYS A 3 27.63 -0.08 -6.00
CA LYS A 3 26.79 -0.85 -5.08
C LYS A 3 25.84 0.04 -4.26
N SER A 4 24.93 0.76 -4.92
CA SER A 4 23.99 1.67 -4.24
C SER A 4 23.00 0.97 -3.30
N GLY A 5 22.73 -0.32 -3.48
CA GLY A 5 21.82 -1.09 -2.62
C GLY A 5 22.35 -1.38 -1.21
N PHE A 6 23.67 -1.46 -1.00
CA PHE A 6 24.26 -1.92 0.27
C PHE A 6 24.30 -0.86 1.39
N VAL A 7 24.18 0.43 1.06
CA VAL A 7 24.30 1.54 2.03
C VAL A 7 22.93 2.12 2.42
N ALA A 8 21.89 1.88 1.61
CA ALA A 8 20.53 2.27 1.95
C ALA A 8 19.94 1.41 3.09
N ASP A 9 20.35 0.14 3.20
CA ASP A 9 19.84 -0.79 4.22
C ASP A 9 20.25 -0.41 5.66
N PRO A 10 21.51 -0.01 5.96
CA PRO A 10 21.89 0.52 7.26
C PRO A 10 21.11 1.79 7.67
N ILE A 11 20.95 2.74 6.73
CA ILE A 11 20.20 3.98 6.97
C ILE A 11 18.74 3.65 7.28
N TYR A 12 18.14 2.76 6.48
CA TYR A 12 16.77 2.29 6.70
C TYR A 12 16.62 1.63 8.08
N GLY A 13 17.52 0.72 8.45
CA GLY A 13 17.46 -0.02 9.70
C GLY A 13 17.60 0.88 10.93
N GLU A 14 18.52 1.84 10.90
CA GLU A 14 18.80 2.73 12.03
C GLU A 14 17.67 3.74 12.26
N ILE A 15 17.21 4.41 11.19
CA ILE A 15 16.09 5.37 11.30
C ILE A 15 14.79 4.64 11.66
N LYS A 16 14.56 3.44 11.11
CA LYS A 16 13.45 2.59 11.54
C LYS A 16 13.51 2.33 13.04
N ASN A 17 14.68 1.93 13.57
CA ASN A 17 14.84 1.63 14.98
C ASN A 17 14.54 2.85 15.85
N GLU A 18 15.01 4.04 15.46
CA GLU A 18 14.73 5.29 16.18
C GLU A 18 13.25 5.66 16.23
N ILE A 19 12.52 5.42 15.14
CA ILE A 19 11.06 5.58 15.12
C ILE A 19 10.41 4.54 16.05
N MET A 20 10.85 3.28 16.02
CA MET A 20 10.27 2.22 16.87
C MET A 20 10.56 2.41 18.36
N THR A 21 11.69 3.03 18.72
CA THR A 21 12.06 3.33 20.11
C THR A 21 11.55 4.70 20.58
N ASN A 22 10.78 5.42 19.77
CA ASN A 22 10.34 6.80 20.02
C ASN A 22 11.50 7.78 20.27
N THR A 23 12.69 7.50 19.72
CA THR A 23 13.79 8.46 19.70
C THR A 23 13.51 9.56 18.68
N LEU A 24 12.86 9.19 17.56
CA LEU A 24 12.25 10.14 16.63
C LEU A 24 10.73 10.13 16.86
N GLU A 25 10.18 11.27 17.25
CA GLU A 25 8.76 11.40 17.59
C GLU A 25 7.89 11.64 16.35
N ASN A 26 6.60 11.35 16.46
CA ASN A 26 5.64 11.62 15.39
C ASN A 26 5.58 13.12 15.05
N GLY A 27 5.67 13.45 13.77
CA GLY A 27 5.78 14.83 13.27
C GLY A 27 7.19 15.41 13.28
N GLU A 28 8.18 14.70 13.83
CA GLU A 28 9.57 15.15 13.81
C GLU A 28 10.14 15.13 12.40
N LYS A 29 10.91 16.17 12.05
CA LYS A 29 11.47 16.34 10.71
C LYS A 29 12.73 15.51 10.53
N VAL A 30 12.78 14.76 9.45
CA VAL A 30 13.96 14.01 9.01
C VAL A 30 14.58 14.72 7.81
N ASN A 31 15.68 15.45 8.03
CA ASN A 31 16.35 16.22 6.98
C ASN A 31 17.36 15.37 6.22
N ILE A 32 17.37 15.50 4.88
CA ILE A 32 18.34 14.82 4.01
C ILE A 32 19.77 15.19 4.39
N ASP A 33 20.04 16.46 4.71
CA ASP A 33 21.38 16.94 5.05
C ASP A 33 21.92 16.31 6.35
N ASP A 34 21.04 16.03 7.31
CA ASP A 34 21.41 15.39 8.57
C ASP A 34 21.74 13.90 8.35
N ILE A 35 20.97 13.21 7.51
CA ILE A 35 21.26 11.83 7.08
C ILE A 35 22.59 11.77 6.32
N MET A 36 22.84 12.70 5.39
CA MET A 36 24.11 12.75 4.65
C MET A 36 25.31 12.89 5.59
N LYS A 37 25.22 13.77 6.59
CA LYS A 37 26.29 13.98 7.58
C LYS A 37 26.46 12.77 8.49
N ARG A 38 25.36 12.24 9.05
CA ARG A 38 25.37 11.13 10.00
C ARG A 38 25.96 9.86 9.40
N PHE A 39 25.55 9.52 8.18
CA PHE A 39 25.95 8.28 7.52
C PHE A 39 27.10 8.46 6.53
N GLN A 40 27.60 9.69 6.35
CA GLN A 40 28.68 10.04 5.42
C GLN A 40 28.40 9.55 3.98
N VAL A 41 27.19 9.82 3.49
CA VAL A 41 26.72 9.37 2.18
C VAL A 41 26.39 10.54 1.25
N SER A 42 26.33 10.25 -0.05
CA SER A 42 25.87 11.22 -1.03
C SER A 42 24.37 11.54 -0.85
N LYS A 43 23.97 12.73 -1.31
CA LYS A 43 22.55 13.15 -1.30
C LYS A 43 21.63 12.14 -1.97
N GLN A 44 22.09 11.51 -3.04
CA GLN A 44 21.31 10.53 -3.79
C GLN A 44 21.05 9.26 -2.97
N VAL A 45 22.04 8.79 -2.20
CA VAL A 45 21.90 7.62 -1.32
C VAL A 45 21.00 7.95 -0.13
N ALA A 46 21.20 9.11 0.52
CA ALA A 46 20.34 9.58 1.61
C ALA A 46 18.88 9.71 1.15
N PHE A 47 18.64 10.33 -0.01
CA PHE A 47 17.32 10.45 -0.60
C PHE A 47 16.71 9.08 -0.93
N GLY A 48 17.49 8.17 -1.50
CA GLY A 48 17.04 6.80 -1.77
C GLY A 48 16.57 6.06 -0.51
N ALA A 49 17.32 6.17 0.58
CA ALA A 49 16.96 5.55 1.86
C ALA A 49 15.69 6.17 2.47
N LEU A 50 15.58 7.51 2.49
CA LEU A 50 14.39 8.20 2.97
C LEU A 50 13.17 7.88 2.10
N HIS A 51 13.33 7.81 0.79
CA HIS A 51 12.27 7.40 -0.11
C HIS A 51 11.84 5.94 0.11
N CYS A 52 12.76 5.05 0.51
CA CYS A 52 12.40 3.69 0.95
C CYS A 52 11.60 3.69 2.27
N LEU A 53 11.98 4.52 3.24
CA LEU A 53 11.24 4.72 4.49
C LEU A 53 9.84 5.29 4.23
N HIS A 54 9.74 6.27 3.34
CA HIS A 54 8.48 6.86 2.86
C HIS A 54 7.60 5.79 2.21
N LYS A 55 8.15 5.01 1.29
CA LYS A 55 7.44 3.86 0.70
C LYS A 55 7.03 2.81 1.70
N SER A 56 7.68 2.69 2.86
CA SER A 56 7.23 1.80 3.96
C SER A 56 6.22 2.45 4.91
N GLY A 57 5.82 3.69 4.64
CA GLY A 57 4.86 4.45 5.44
C GLY A 57 5.43 4.93 6.78
N MET A 58 6.75 4.89 6.99
CA MET A 58 7.35 5.31 8.25
C MET A 58 7.45 6.83 8.39
N ILE A 59 7.70 7.49 7.26
CA ILE A 59 7.82 8.94 7.13
C ILE A 59 6.93 9.42 5.98
N CYS A 60 6.49 10.68 6.00
CA CYS A 60 5.83 11.35 4.88
C CYS A 60 6.84 12.18 4.10
N GLU A 61 6.67 12.27 2.79
CA GLU A 61 7.39 13.22 1.97
C GLU A 61 6.62 14.54 1.87
N GLU A 62 7.29 15.64 2.21
CA GLU A 62 6.74 16.99 2.18
C GLU A 62 7.45 17.83 1.10
N ASN A 63 6.72 18.81 0.56
CA ASN A 63 7.27 19.82 -0.37
C ASN A 63 7.95 19.24 -1.63
N GLY A 64 7.46 18.10 -2.14
CA GLY A 64 7.99 17.46 -3.35
C GLY A 64 9.42 16.91 -3.17
N GLY A 65 9.68 16.24 -2.04
CA GLY A 65 10.95 15.55 -1.80
C GLY A 65 12.01 16.39 -1.11
N LYS A 66 11.62 17.56 -0.59
CA LYS A 66 12.55 18.49 0.07
C LYS A 66 12.63 18.26 1.58
N SER A 67 11.57 17.75 2.20
CA SER A 67 11.54 17.42 3.62
C SER A 67 10.80 16.12 3.85
N PHE A 68 11.13 15.43 4.93
CA PHE A 68 10.38 14.28 5.40
C PHE A 68 10.00 14.48 6.86
N SER A 69 8.89 13.90 7.29
CA SER A 69 8.44 13.91 8.68
C SER A 69 8.00 12.52 9.12
N VAL A 70 8.27 12.14 10.37
CA VAL A 70 7.83 10.84 10.90
C VAL A 70 6.31 10.81 11.00
N THR A 71 5.68 9.75 10.49
CA THR A 71 4.21 9.59 10.49
C THR A 71 3.70 8.41 11.28
N THR A 72 4.58 7.61 11.89
CA THR A 72 4.16 6.38 12.56
C THR A 72 4.35 6.54 14.06
N LYS A 73 3.26 6.45 14.81
CA LYS A 73 3.25 6.72 16.26
C LYS A 73 3.75 5.55 17.11
N ASN A 74 3.68 4.33 16.58
CA ASN A 74 4.10 3.11 17.29
C ASN A 74 4.22 1.89 16.35
N GLU A 75 4.78 0.80 16.87
CA GLU A 75 4.97 -0.47 16.15
C GLU A 75 3.66 -1.08 15.63
N THR A 76 2.54 -0.87 16.33
CA THR A 76 1.23 -1.40 15.91
C THR A 76 0.77 -0.75 14.62
N GLU A 77 0.86 0.58 14.54
CA GLU A 77 0.53 1.35 13.33
C GLU A 77 1.48 0.98 12.17
N HIS A 78 2.78 0.83 12.45
CA HIS A 78 3.75 0.38 11.43
C HIS A 78 3.42 -1.01 10.88
N ARG A 79 3.01 -1.93 11.77
CA ARG A 79 2.61 -3.28 11.39
C ARG A 79 1.35 -3.26 10.52
N GLU A 80 0.40 -2.38 10.82
CA GLU A 80 -0.82 -2.19 10.03
C GLU A 80 -0.53 -1.58 8.65
N LYS A 81 0.30 -0.54 8.56
CA LYS A 81 0.84 0.01 7.29
C LYS A 81 1.53 -1.06 6.44
N SER A 82 2.40 -1.85 7.06
CA SER A 82 3.16 -2.91 6.38
C SER A 82 2.26 -4.01 5.83
N ARG A 83 1.20 -4.37 6.57
CA ARG A 83 0.19 -5.34 6.13
C ARG A 83 -0.62 -4.82 4.96
N LEU A 84 -1.02 -3.54 5.00
CA LEU A 84 -1.68 -2.90 3.88
C LEU A 84 -0.81 -2.93 2.63
N LYS A 85 0.44 -2.43 2.73
CA LYS A 85 1.43 -2.46 1.65
C LYS A 85 1.62 -3.84 1.04
N LEU A 86 1.61 -4.88 1.86
CA LEU A 86 1.74 -6.25 1.41
C LEU A 86 0.56 -6.70 0.51
N ALA A 87 -0.67 -6.27 0.80
CA ALA A 87 -1.84 -6.54 -0.05
C ALA A 87 -1.69 -5.89 -1.44
N PHE A 88 -1.22 -4.65 -1.49
CA PHE A 88 -0.93 -3.95 -2.76
C PHE A 88 0.22 -4.58 -3.55
N PHE A 89 1.26 -5.03 -2.85
CA PHE A 89 2.35 -5.76 -3.49
C PHE A 89 1.86 -7.04 -4.16
N HIS A 90 0.92 -7.76 -3.54
CA HIS A 90 0.32 -8.95 -4.15
C HIS A 90 -0.53 -8.64 -5.38
N LEU A 91 -1.30 -7.56 -5.37
CA LEU A 91 -2.03 -7.14 -6.58
C LEU A 91 -1.06 -6.84 -7.72
N ASN A 92 0.02 -6.09 -7.44
CA ASN A 92 1.04 -5.81 -8.44
C ASN A 92 1.69 -7.10 -8.96
N TYR A 93 1.99 -8.04 -8.06
CA TYR A 93 2.54 -9.33 -8.46
C TYR A 93 1.56 -10.15 -9.30
N ALA A 94 0.26 -10.12 -8.98
CA ALA A 94 -0.77 -10.77 -9.78
C ALA A 94 -0.85 -10.20 -11.20
N VAL A 95 -0.82 -8.87 -11.34
CA VAL A 95 -0.75 -8.21 -12.64
C VAL A 95 0.51 -8.63 -13.41
N GLN A 96 1.68 -8.62 -12.76
CA GLN A 96 2.93 -9.05 -13.39
C GLN A 96 2.84 -10.50 -13.88
N LYS A 97 2.23 -11.39 -13.08
CA LYS A 97 2.06 -12.79 -13.48
C LYS A 97 1.10 -12.99 -14.63
N LEU A 98 0.03 -12.21 -14.69
CA LEU A 98 -0.87 -12.19 -15.84
C LEU A 98 -0.14 -11.73 -17.10
N GLN A 99 0.71 -10.70 -17.00
CA GLN A 99 1.55 -10.23 -18.10
C GLN A 99 2.56 -11.28 -18.55
N ASP A 100 3.33 -11.87 -17.61
CA ASP A 100 4.38 -12.85 -17.90
C ASP A 100 3.84 -14.10 -18.62
N LYS A 101 2.61 -14.52 -18.26
CA LYS A 101 1.96 -15.72 -18.79
C LYS A 101 1.01 -15.45 -19.96
N ASP A 102 0.79 -14.18 -20.32
CA ASP A 102 -0.31 -13.74 -21.20
C ASP A 102 -1.65 -14.39 -20.86
N ALA A 103 -1.91 -14.55 -19.55
CA ALA A 103 -3.05 -15.32 -19.06
C ALA A 103 -4.36 -14.52 -19.17
N GLU A 104 -5.44 -15.19 -19.55
CA GLU A 104 -6.76 -14.57 -19.54
C GLU A 104 -7.31 -14.47 -18.11
N ILE A 105 -7.77 -13.29 -17.74
CA ILE A 105 -8.46 -13.05 -16.47
C ILE A 105 -9.90 -13.57 -16.54
N CYS A 106 -10.46 -14.02 -15.42
CA CYS A 106 -11.91 -14.18 -15.29
C CYS A 106 -12.55 -12.81 -15.09
N ALA A 107 -12.72 -12.06 -16.19
CA ALA A 107 -13.39 -10.76 -16.19
C ALA A 107 -14.78 -10.83 -15.54
N THR A 108 -15.52 -11.91 -15.79
CA THR A 108 -16.84 -12.15 -15.18
C THR A 108 -16.77 -12.24 -13.66
N CYS A 109 -15.76 -12.90 -13.11
CA CYS A 109 -15.56 -13.04 -11.67
C CYS A 109 -15.30 -11.67 -11.04
N LEU A 110 -14.35 -10.91 -11.61
CA LEU A 110 -13.97 -9.58 -11.12
C LEU A 110 -15.12 -8.58 -11.22
N ARG A 111 -15.84 -8.54 -12.35
CA ARG A 111 -17.02 -7.69 -12.53
C ARG A 111 -18.15 -8.02 -11.57
N ARG A 112 -18.38 -9.31 -11.29
CA ARG A 112 -19.39 -9.73 -10.33
C ARG A 112 -19.06 -9.21 -8.93
N GLU A 113 -17.83 -9.39 -8.46
CA GLU A 113 -17.42 -8.87 -7.16
C GLU A 113 -17.50 -7.33 -7.12
N LEU A 114 -17.14 -6.62 -8.21
CA LEU A 114 -17.31 -5.16 -8.30
C LEU A 114 -18.76 -4.70 -8.16
N ILE A 115 -19.72 -5.42 -8.75
CA ILE A 115 -21.14 -5.09 -8.61
C ILE A 115 -21.55 -5.16 -7.13
N TYR A 116 -21.18 -6.23 -6.43
CA TYR A 116 -21.51 -6.37 -5.01
C TYR A 116 -20.79 -5.35 -4.13
N ILE A 117 -19.54 -4.99 -4.44
CA ILE A 117 -18.82 -3.91 -3.77
C ILE A 117 -19.58 -2.59 -3.92
N LYS A 118 -20.03 -2.24 -5.13
CA LYS A 118 -20.79 -1.01 -5.41
C LYS A 118 -22.14 -0.98 -4.70
N LEU A 119 -22.85 -2.10 -4.66
CA LEU A 119 -24.11 -2.22 -3.93
C LEU A 119 -23.88 -2.03 -2.42
N ALA A 120 -22.85 -2.66 -1.86
CA ALA A 120 -22.51 -2.51 -0.45
C ALA A 120 -22.11 -1.07 -0.07
N VAL A 121 -21.49 -0.32 -0.99
CA VAL A 121 -21.22 1.11 -0.81
C VAL A 121 -22.53 1.90 -0.77
N ALA A 122 -23.45 1.64 -1.70
CA ALA A 122 -24.74 2.33 -1.77
C ALA A 122 -25.63 2.05 -0.55
N ASP A 123 -25.65 0.80 -0.08
CA ASP A 123 -26.43 0.36 1.08
C ASP A 123 -25.75 0.66 2.42
N GLN A 124 -24.55 1.25 2.38
CA GLN A 124 -23.70 1.47 3.54
C GLN A 124 -23.43 0.19 4.37
N ASP A 125 -23.29 -0.96 3.71
CA ASP A 125 -22.95 -2.23 4.37
C ASP A 125 -21.43 -2.45 4.39
N ALA A 126 -20.82 -2.41 5.57
CA ALA A 126 -19.39 -2.64 5.72
C ALA A 126 -18.97 -4.09 5.64
N ASP A 127 -19.78 -5.01 6.15
CA ASP A 127 -19.38 -6.41 6.22
C ASP A 127 -19.48 -7.07 4.84
N VAL A 128 -20.52 -6.73 4.09
CA VAL A 128 -20.67 -7.13 2.69
C VAL A 128 -19.56 -6.50 1.84
N PHE A 129 -19.26 -5.20 2.02
CA PHE A 129 -18.17 -4.55 1.30
C PHE A 129 -16.83 -5.27 1.53
N ILE A 130 -16.47 -5.51 2.80
CA ILE A 130 -15.21 -6.16 3.17
C ILE A 130 -15.13 -7.58 2.58
N SER A 131 -16.23 -8.34 2.64
CA SER A 131 -16.29 -9.70 2.09
C SER A 131 -16.07 -9.72 0.58
N HIS A 132 -16.70 -8.81 -0.17
CA HIS A 132 -16.56 -8.79 -1.63
C HIS A 132 -15.22 -8.21 -2.10
N VAL A 133 -14.64 -7.27 -1.35
CA VAL A 133 -13.24 -6.85 -1.58
C VAL A 133 -12.29 -8.05 -1.37
N LYS A 134 -12.47 -8.84 -0.31
CA LYS A 134 -11.71 -10.08 -0.10
C LYS A 134 -11.85 -11.04 -1.29
N ASN A 135 -13.07 -11.28 -1.76
CA ASN A 135 -13.32 -12.16 -2.91
C ASN A 135 -12.67 -11.64 -4.19
N PHE A 136 -12.72 -10.33 -4.44
CA PHE A 136 -12.05 -9.70 -5.58
C PHE A 136 -10.54 -9.99 -5.56
N TYR A 137 -9.88 -9.78 -4.41
CA TYR A 137 -8.47 -10.07 -4.24
C TYR A 137 -8.16 -11.56 -4.40
N ALA A 138 -9.04 -12.44 -3.91
CA ALA A 138 -8.88 -13.88 -4.07
C ALA A 138 -8.95 -14.28 -5.56
N CYS A 139 -9.85 -13.69 -6.34
CA CYS A 139 -9.90 -13.87 -7.79
C CYS A 139 -8.59 -13.46 -8.46
N MET A 140 -7.99 -12.33 -8.07
CA MET A 140 -6.71 -11.88 -8.62
C MET A 140 -5.55 -12.83 -8.24
N ILE A 141 -5.49 -13.24 -6.97
CA ILE A 141 -4.41 -14.07 -6.45
C ILE A 141 -4.48 -15.51 -6.96
N HIS A 142 -5.66 -16.02 -7.32
CA HIS A 142 -5.80 -17.33 -7.97
C HIS A 142 -4.84 -17.49 -9.17
N TYR A 143 -4.59 -16.43 -9.93
CA TYR A 143 -3.70 -16.43 -11.10
C TYR A 143 -2.21 -16.41 -10.76
N THR A 144 -1.84 -16.14 -9.51
CA THR A 144 -0.44 -16.09 -9.07
C THR A 144 0.16 -17.47 -8.81
N GLU A 145 -0.66 -18.52 -8.66
CA GLU A 145 -0.26 -19.85 -8.18
C GLU A 145 0.52 -19.80 -6.85
N MET A 146 0.32 -18.76 -6.04
CA MET A 146 0.99 -18.58 -4.74
C MET A 146 -0.01 -18.61 -3.58
N PRO A 147 -0.26 -19.79 -2.96
CA PRO A 147 -1.16 -19.94 -1.82
C PRO A 147 -0.80 -19.05 -0.62
N THR A 148 0.48 -18.71 -0.47
CA THR A 148 0.96 -17.80 0.59
C THR A 148 0.33 -16.42 0.49
N MET A 149 -0.12 -15.99 -0.69
CA MET A 149 -0.80 -14.72 -0.89
C MET A 149 -2.24 -14.72 -0.34
N GLU A 150 -2.90 -15.88 -0.26
CA GLU A 150 -4.27 -16.00 0.27
C GLU A 150 -4.34 -15.61 1.75
N ARG A 151 -3.39 -16.07 2.58
CA ARG A 151 -3.30 -15.69 4.01
C ARG A 151 -3.14 -14.19 4.23
N ASN A 152 -2.57 -13.50 3.25
CA ASN A 152 -2.37 -12.05 3.33
C ASN A 152 -3.65 -11.27 2.97
N ILE A 153 -4.57 -11.88 2.20
CA ILE A 153 -5.93 -11.32 2.00
C ILE A 153 -6.69 -11.32 3.31
N ASP A 154 -6.62 -12.39 4.10
CA ASP A 154 -7.24 -12.43 5.43
C ASP A 154 -6.70 -11.31 6.33
N THR A 155 -5.41 -11.03 6.24
CA THR A 155 -4.76 -9.96 6.98
C THR A 155 -5.25 -8.57 6.55
N PHE A 156 -5.46 -8.35 5.24
CA PHE A 156 -6.08 -7.12 4.74
C PHE A 156 -7.54 -6.99 5.20
N THR A 157 -8.29 -8.08 5.19
CA THR A 157 -9.69 -8.13 5.65
C THR A 157 -9.81 -7.74 7.13
N VAL A 158 -8.91 -8.26 7.98
CA VAL A 158 -8.82 -7.90 9.41
C VAL A 158 -8.47 -6.43 9.59
N LEU A 159 -7.60 -5.87 8.76
CA LEU A 159 -7.29 -4.44 8.79
C LEU A 159 -8.54 -3.59 8.47
N LEU A 160 -9.29 -3.96 7.43
CA LEU A 160 -10.54 -3.27 7.08
C LEU A 160 -11.57 -3.33 8.22
N GLN A 161 -11.68 -4.47 8.91
CA GLN A 161 -12.55 -4.63 10.08
C GLN A 161 -12.11 -3.73 11.24
N LYS A 162 -10.82 -3.70 11.57
CA LYS A 162 -10.31 -2.79 12.61
C LYS A 162 -10.54 -1.32 12.27
N MET A 163 -10.42 -0.96 10.99
CA MET A 163 -10.68 0.40 10.53
C MET A 163 -12.15 0.79 10.70
N LYS A 164 -13.07 -0.12 10.36
CA LYS A 164 -14.50 0.03 10.66
C LYS A 164 -14.72 0.26 12.16
N GLU A 165 -14.09 -0.55 13.02
CA GLU A 165 -14.22 -0.46 14.48
C GLU A 165 -13.66 0.86 15.06
N ASN A 166 -12.56 1.37 14.50
CA ASN A 166 -11.88 2.57 15.00
C ASN A 166 -12.57 3.87 14.58
N ASN A 167 -12.99 3.99 13.32
CA ASN A 167 -13.66 5.19 12.80
C ASN A 167 -14.53 4.83 11.58
N GLU A 168 -15.72 4.32 11.86
CA GLU A 168 -16.67 3.87 10.86
C GLU A 168 -16.97 4.97 9.82
N LYS A 169 -17.19 6.21 10.25
CA LYS A 169 -17.51 7.32 9.33
C LYS A 169 -16.38 7.63 8.34
N LEU A 170 -15.14 7.73 8.79
CA LEU A 170 -13.98 7.94 7.90
C LEU A 170 -13.78 6.76 6.95
N PHE A 171 -13.99 5.54 7.45
CA PHE A 171 -13.96 4.33 6.65
C PHE A 171 -15.02 4.35 5.53
N PHE A 172 -16.23 4.85 5.81
CA PHE A 172 -17.31 4.97 4.83
C PHE A 172 -17.08 6.10 3.82
N ASP A 173 -16.84 7.32 4.31
CA ASP A 173 -16.94 8.54 3.50
C ASP A 173 -15.77 8.71 2.53
N GLU A 174 -14.56 8.23 2.89
CA GLU A 174 -13.35 8.50 2.09
C GLU A 174 -12.73 7.23 1.50
N PHE A 175 -12.80 6.12 2.24
CA PHE A 175 -12.01 4.93 1.93
C PHE A 175 -12.74 3.95 0.98
N LYS A 176 -14.04 3.68 1.21
CA LYS A 176 -14.81 2.73 0.37
C LYS A 176 -15.00 3.19 -1.07
N MET A 177 -15.33 4.47 -1.26
CA MET A 177 -15.50 5.04 -2.60
C MET A 177 -14.21 4.98 -3.40
N ASP A 178 -13.08 5.26 -2.75
CA ASP A 178 -11.78 5.24 -3.42
C ASP A 178 -11.36 3.83 -3.81
N ILE A 179 -11.47 2.85 -2.87
CA ILE A 179 -11.27 1.43 -3.19
C ILE A 179 -12.11 1.03 -4.40
N THR A 180 -13.40 1.33 -4.35
CA THR A 180 -14.34 0.90 -5.40
C THR A 180 -13.93 1.43 -6.76
N LYS A 181 -13.56 2.72 -6.83
CA LYS A 181 -13.12 3.36 -8.06
C LYS A 181 -11.79 2.78 -8.56
N SER A 182 -10.81 2.59 -7.68
CA SER A 182 -9.52 2.00 -8.05
C SER A 182 -9.66 0.56 -8.54
N LEU A 183 -10.52 -0.26 -7.92
CA LEU A 183 -10.77 -1.62 -8.38
C LEU A 183 -11.48 -1.64 -9.74
N GLU A 184 -12.39 -0.70 -9.99
CA GLU A 184 -13.05 -0.56 -11.29
C GLU A 184 -12.08 -0.14 -12.41
N GLU A 185 -11.22 0.85 -12.15
CA GLU A 185 -10.15 1.24 -13.08
C GLU A 185 -9.20 0.07 -13.34
N LEU A 186 -8.84 -0.69 -12.30
CA LEU A 186 -7.97 -1.86 -12.42
C LEU A 186 -8.60 -2.94 -13.33
N VAL A 187 -9.88 -3.28 -13.13
CA VAL A 187 -10.57 -4.26 -14.01
C VAL A 187 -10.61 -3.78 -15.46
N THR A 188 -10.90 -2.50 -15.68
CA THR A 188 -10.96 -1.92 -17.03
C THR A 188 -9.62 -2.10 -17.77
N HIS A 189 -8.51 -1.78 -17.11
CA HIS A 189 -7.18 -1.93 -17.71
C HIS A 189 -6.75 -3.40 -17.85
N LEU A 190 -7.12 -4.27 -16.90
CA LEU A 190 -6.84 -5.70 -16.98
C LEU A 190 -7.54 -6.34 -18.20
N GLU A 191 -8.79 -5.96 -18.47
CA GLU A 191 -9.55 -6.44 -19.63
C GLU A 191 -8.96 -5.97 -20.96
N ALA A 192 -8.41 -4.76 -20.97
CA ALA A 192 -7.70 -4.19 -22.11
C ALA A 192 -6.24 -4.71 -22.25
N LYS A 193 -5.77 -5.54 -21.31
CA LYS A 193 -4.36 -5.98 -21.20
C LYS A 193 -3.36 -4.82 -21.12
N GLU A 194 -3.77 -3.70 -20.54
CA GLU A 194 -2.94 -2.50 -20.32
C GLU A 194 -2.19 -2.64 -18.98
N PHE A 195 -1.20 -3.53 -18.93
CA PHE A 195 -0.52 -3.90 -17.67
C PHE A 195 0.21 -2.75 -16.98
N GLU A 196 0.88 -1.87 -17.73
CA GLU A 196 1.51 -0.67 -17.18
C GLU A 196 0.47 0.26 -16.51
N ALA A 197 -0.71 0.39 -17.11
CA ALA A 197 -1.81 1.16 -16.52
C ALA A 197 -2.34 0.51 -15.24
N CYS A 198 -2.44 -0.83 -15.20
CA CYS A 198 -2.81 -1.57 -14.00
C CYS A 198 -1.84 -1.28 -12.84
N HIS A 199 -0.53 -1.32 -13.09
CA HIS A 199 0.48 -1.01 -12.06
C HIS A 199 0.36 0.43 -11.54
N LEU A 200 0.09 1.39 -12.44
CA LEU A 200 -0.13 2.79 -12.05
C LEU A 200 -1.38 2.96 -11.20
N VAL A 201 -2.48 2.26 -11.52
CA VAL A 201 -3.71 2.28 -10.70
C VAL A 201 -3.43 1.73 -9.31
N ILE A 202 -2.74 0.58 -9.20
CA ILE A 202 -2.42 -0.03 -7.90
C ILE A 202 -1.52 0.90 -7.07
N GLN A 203 -0.55 1.58 -7.70
CA GLN A 203 0.33 2.51 -7.00
C GLN A 203 -0.44 3.75 -6.51
N LYS A 204 -1.26 4.38 -7.36
CA LYS A 204 -2.10 5.52 -6.94
C LYS A 204 -3.05 5.14 -5.81
N PHE A 205 -3.64 3.95 -5.92
CA PHE A 205 -4.51 3.39 -4.91
C PHE A 205 -3.75 3.24 -3.57
N TYR A 206 -2.52 2.71 -3.59
CA TYR A 206 -1.68 2.61 -2.39
C TYR A 206 -1.36 3.97 -1.78
N ASP A 207 -0.84 4.90 -2.58
CA ASP A 207 -0.38 6.21 -2.11
C ASP A 207 -1.54 7.00 -1.47
N LYS A 208 -2.73 6.95 -2.07
CA LYS A 208 -3.91 7.65 -1.57
C LYS A 208 -4.45 7.02 -0.28
N ASN A 209 -4.50 5.69 -0.21
CA ASN A 209 -5.08 5.00 0.95
C ASN A 209 -4.14 5.00 2.14
N ILE A 210 -2.82 4.95 1.93
CA ILE A 210 -1.85 5.19 3.00
C ILE A 210 -1.96 6.62 3.53
N SER A 211 -2.16 7.62 2.65
CA SER A 211 -2.36 9.00 3.08
C SER A 211 -3.60 9.15 3.97
N ILE A 212 -4.76 8.65 3.54
CA ILE A 212 -6.03 8.74 4.30
C ILE A 212 -5.96 8.00 5.64
N LEU A 213 -5.31 6.84 5.67
CA LEU A 213 -5.31 5.98 6.86
C LEU A 213 -4.33 6.41 7.94
N PHE A 214 -3.35 7.23 7.57
CA PHE A 214 -2.23 7.55 8.44
C PHE A 214 -1.87 9.03 8.44
N SER A 215 -2.78 9.88 7.96
CA SER A 215 -2.84 11.33 8.20
C SER A 215 -3.50 11.62 9.55
#